data_AF-A0A9P0CJ95-F1
#
_entry.id   AF-A0A9P0CJ95-F1
#
_cell.length_a   1.000
_cell.length_b   1.000
_cell.length_c   1.000
_cell.angle_alpha   90.00
_cell.angle_beta   90.00
_cell.angle_gamma   90.00
#
_symmetry.space_group_name_H-M   'P 1'
#
loop_
_entity.id
_entity.type
_entity.pdbx_description
1 polymer ?
#
loop_
_entity_poly.entity_id
_entity_poly.type
_entity_poly.pdbx_seq_one_letter_code
_entity_poly.pdbx_strand_id
1 'polypeptide(L)'
;MAILLSTAYQFFILRICFEVFNTDGINNVNKKLRKLQSDQLDCKYDELTEYFIRCVRHHEMLLRFTKSFNDVINPMEVSQLIMSVASICLGILRLSKMASLLPDAIFQCKWINLESKQLQLKKDIAFVIQHAHRIPQFNAYNLYDMNMTSFVKVLKLAFSVYTVLSSLEKKE
;
A
#
# COMPACT_ATOMS: atom_id res chain seq x y z
N MET A 1 -3.34 7.40 5.13
CA MET A 1 -2.76 8.76 4.91
C MET A 1 -3.27 9.80 5.89
N ALA A 2 -4.57 10.15 5.92
CA ALA A 2 -5.07 11.21 6.82
C ALA A 2 -4.69 11.02 8.31
N ILE A 3 -4.77 9.77 8.80
CA ILE A 3 -4.38 9.42 10.18
C ILE A 3 -2.90 9.74 10.44
N LEU A 4 -1.99 9.32 9.54
CA LEU A 4 -0.55 9.60 9.64
C LEU A 4 -0.23 11.09 9.70
N LEU A 5 -0.89 11.89 8.85
CA LEU A 5 -0.75 13.36 8.87
C LEU A 5 -1.26 13.96 10.19
N SER A 6 -2.39 13.46 10.70
CA SER A 6 -2.94 13.94 11.97
C SER A 6 -2.05 13.60 13.17
N THR A 7 -1.49 12.38 13.22
CA THR A 7 -0.57 11.96 14.28
C THR A 7 0.74 12.75 14.23
N ALA A 8 1.28 13.00 13.02
CA ALA A 8 2.45 13.86 12.83
C ALA A 8 2.19 15.29 13.35
N TYR A 9 1.00 15.83 13.10
CA TYR A 9 0.62 17.14 13.61
C TYR A 9 0.52 17.18 15.14
N GLN A 10 0.03 16.11 15.79
CA GLN A 10 -0.02 16.02 17.25
C GLN A 10 1.39 15.98 17.88
N PHE A 11 2.34 15.25 17.27
CA PHE A 11 3.74 15.31 17.68
C PHE A 11 4.35 16.71 17.49
N PHE A 12 3.99 17.40 16.41
CA PHE A 12 4.42 18.78 16.18
C PHE A 12 3.88 19.75 17.23
N ILE A 13 2.61 19.63 17.62
CA ILE A 13 2.03 20.43 18.72
C ILE A 13 2.77 20.14 20.02
N LEU A 14 2.98 18.85 20.34
CA LEU A 14 3.69 18.46 21.55
C LEU A 14 5.10 19.05 21.60
N ARG A 15 5.81 19.10 20.46
CA ARG A 15 7.12 19.74 20.34
C ARG A 15 7.05 21.23 20.71
N ILE A 16 6.08 21.97 20.16
CA ILE A 16 5.87 23.39 20.50
C ILE A 16 5.56 23.55 21.99
N CYS A 17 4.75 22.66 22.56
CA CYS A 17 4.46 22.68 23.99
C CYS A 17 5.73 22.52 24.84
N PHE A 18 6.65 21.64 24.46
CA PHE A 18 7.94 21.52 25.14
C PHE A 18 8.89 22.70 24.91
N GLU A 19 8.84 23.37 23.74
CA GLU A 19 9.61 24.59 23.49
C GLU A 19 9.17 25.77 24.37
N VAL A 20 7.88 25.86 24.69
CA VAL A 20 7.32 26.90 25.56
C VAL A 20 7.52 26.56 27.05
N PHE A 21 8.03 25.38 27.38
CA PHE A 21 8.26 24.97 28.76
C PHE A 21 9.25 25.91 29.47
N ASN A 22 8.98 26.22 30.74
CA ASN A 22 9.71 27.19 31.56
C ASN A 22 9.79 28.64 30.99
N THR A 23 8.87 29.03 30.11
CA THR A 23 8.77 30.39 29.54
C THR A 23 7.47 31.08 29.99
N ASP A 24 7.42 32.42 29.96
CA ASP A 24 6.23 33.23 30.29
C ASP A 24 4.98 32.88 29.45
N GLY A 25 5.17 32.17 28.34
CA GLY A 25 4.10 31.67 27.47
C GLY A 25 3.32 30.48 28.03
N ILE A 26 3.80 29.80 29.09
CA ILE A 26 3.15 28.62 29.67
C ILE A 26 1.70 28.91 30.03
N ASN A 27 1.43 30.03 30.71
CA ASN A 27 0.11 30.30 31.28
C ASN A 27 -0.96 30.43 30.18
N ASN A 28 -0.59 30.99 29.04
CA ASN A 28 -1.49 31.11 27.89
C ASN A 28 -1.78 29.74 27.26
N VAL A 29 -0.75 28.91 27.06
CA VAL A 29 -0.90 27.56 26.49
C VAL A 29 -1.65 26.66 27.46
N ASN A 30 -1.27 26.65 28.74
CA ASN A 30 -1.88 25.85 29.78
C ASN A 30 -3.37 26.22 29.97
N LYS A 31 -3.72 27.51 29.92
CA LYS A 31 -5.13 27.95 29.94
C LYS A 31 -5.92 27.47 28.73
N LYS A 32 -5.31 27.38 27.53
CA LYS A 32 -5.96 26.76 26.36
C LYS A 32 -6.14 25.26 26.55
N LEU A 33 -5.13 24.57 27.09
CA LEU A 33 -5.20 23.14 27.38
C LEU A 33 -6.30 22.81 28.41
N ARG A 34 -6.46 23.61 29.47
CA ARG A 34 -7.55 23.48 30.47
C ARG A 34 -8.95 23.54 29.84
N LYS A 35 -9.12 24.30 28.75
CA LYS A 35 -10.40 24.36 28.01
C LYS A 35 -10.66 23.11 27.18
N LEU A 36 -9.62 22.44 26.73
CA LEU A 36 -9.71 21.24 25.89
C LEU A 36 -9.83 19.96 26.74
N GLN A 37 -9.25 19.95 27.94
CA GLN A 37 -9.18 18.78 28.79
C GLN A 37 -9.40 19.14 30.25
N SER A 38 -10.48 18.60 30.84
CA SER A 38 -10.75 18.66 32.27
C SER A 38 -10.14 17.44 32.96
N ASP A 39 -9.05 17.64 33.70
CA ASP A 39 -8.26 16.58 34.34
C ASP A 39 -7.99 16.84 35.83
N GLN A 40 -8.60 17.90 36.40
CA GLN A 40 -8.49 18.34 37.81
C GLN A 40 -7.04 18.49 38.33
N LEU A 41 -6.07 18.61 37.42
CA LEU A 41 -4.65 18.72 37.78
C LEU A 41 -4.33 20.08 38.40
N ASP A 42 -5.12 21.10 38.06
CA ASP A 42 -5.04 22.48 38.56
C ASP A 42 -5.31 22.58 40.06
N CYS A 43 -6.07 21.66 40.65
CA CYS A 43 -6.32 21.62 42.09
C CYS A 43 -5.22 20.86 42.87
N LYS A 44 -4.35 20.11 42.17
CA LYS A 44 -3.42 19.16 42.80
C LYS A 44 -1.95 19.54 42.68
N TYR A 45 -1.58 20.29 41.64
CA TYR A 45 -0.19 20.62 41.34
C TYR A 45 -0.03 22.11 41.01
N ASP A 46 1.18 22.62 41.19
CA ASP A 46 1.56 23.95 40.71
C ASP A 46 1.53 24.02 39.16
N GLU A 47 1.37 25.22 38.61
CA GLU A 47 1.10 25.47 37.17
C GLU A 47 2.16 24.83 36.26
N LEU A 48 3.44 24.93 36.63
CA LEU A 48 4.56 24.34 35.88
C LEU A 48 4.48 22.80 35.88
N THR A 49 4.15 22.21 37.04
CA THR A 49 4.07 20.75 37.21
C THR A 49 2.83 20.18 36.53
N GLU A 50 1.68 20.86 36.64
CA GLU A 50 0.45 20.56 35.91
C GLU A 50 0.72 20.51 34.40
N TYR A 51 1.36 21.55 33.85
CA TYR A 51 1.67 21.65 32.43
C TYR A 51 2.58 20.52 31.96
N PHE A 52 3.64 20.24 32.74
CA PHE A 52 4.57 19.15 32.44
C PHE A 52 3.87 17.79 32.42
N ILE A 53 3.05 17.48 33.42
CA ILE A 53 2.29 16.23 33.50
C ILE A 53 1.36 16.08 32.29
N ARG A 54 0.72 17.16 31.82
CA ARG A 54 -0.10 17.12 30.60
C ARG A 54 0.70 16.78 29.36
N CYS A 55 1.87 17.41 29.17
CA CYS A 55 2.74 17.13 28.03
C CYS A 55 3.21 15.68 28.03
N VAL A 56 3.64 15.16 29.18
CA VAL A 56 4.08 13.76 29.33
C VAL A 56 2.93 12.78 29.07
N ARG A 57 1.74 13.05 29.61
CA ARG A 57 0.55 12.21 29.39
C ARG A 57 0.14 12.21 27.91
N HIS A 58 0.20 13.37 27.24
CA HIS A 58 -0.08 13.45 25.81
C HIS A 58 0.95 12.68 24.99
N HIS A 59 2.24 12.79 25.32
CA HIS A 59 3.29 12.00 24.68
C HIS A 59 3.06 10.49 24.83
N GLU A 60 2.75 10.04 26.04
CA GLU A 60 2.49 8.62 26.31
C GLU A 60 1.25 8.12 25.53
N MET A 61 0.20 8.94 25.45
CA MET A 61 -0.98 8.63 24.65
C MET A 61 -0.65 8.49 23.16
N LEU A 62 0.18 9.39 22.61
CA LEU A 62 0.63 9.32 21.21
C LEU A 62 1.48 8.08 20.93
N LEU A 63 2.37 7.70 21.85
CA LEU A 63 3.16 6.48 21.72
C LEU A 63 2.27 5.23 21.74
N ARG A 64 1.31 5.16 22.68
CA ARG A 64 0.34 4.06 22.74
C ARG A 64 -0.49 3.96 21.46
N PHE A 65 -0.98 5.09 20.96
CA PHE A 65 -1.71 5.16 19.70
C PHE A 65 -0.87 4.64 18.53
N THR A 66 0.38 5.12 18.42
CA THR A 66 1.29 4.75 17.32
C THR A 66 1.60 3.25 17.35
N LYS A 67 1.75 2.66 18.54
CA LYS A 67 1.94 1.21 18.70
C LYS A 67 0.72 0.43 18.23
N SER A 68 -0.47 0.75 18.74
CA SER A 68 -1.72 0.09 18.30
C SER A 68 -1.98 0.26 16.81
N PHE A 69 -1.64 1.42 16.26
CA PHE A 69 -1.78 1.69 14.84
C PHE A 69 -0.81 0.86 13.98
N ASN A 70 0.44 0.73 14.44
CA ASN A 70 1.43 -0.13 13.79
C ASN A 70 0.99 -1.60 13.78
N ASP A 71 0.41 -2.09 14.87
CA ASP A 71 -0.09 -3.47 14.96
C ASP A 71 -1.23 -3.76 13.98
N VAL A 72 -2.03 -2.74 13.64
CA VAL A 72 -3.10 -2.84 12.62
C VAL A 72 -2.55 -2.69 11.20
N ILE A 73 -1.63 -1.75 10.98
CA ILE A 73 -1.07 -1.46 9.65
C ILE A 73 -0.16 -2.59 9.17
N ASN A 74 0.68 -3.14 10.04
CA ASN A 74 1.68 -4.13 9.66
C ASN A 74 1.09 -5.33 8.87
N PRO A 75 0.06 -6.04 9.36
CA PRO A 75 -0.57 -7.11 8.58
C PRO A 75 -1.34 -6.59 7.35
N MET A 76 -1.93 -5.39 7.44
CA MET A 76 -2.65 -4.77 6.32
C MET A 76 -1.72 -4.50 5.13
N GLU A 77 -0.53 -3.95 5.34
CA GLU A 77 0.44 -3.64 4.27
C GLU A 77 0.92 -4.91 3.56
N VAL A 78 1.21 -5.97 4.33
CA VAL A 78 1.56 -7.27 3.75
C VAL A 78 0.40 -7.80 2.89
N SER A 79 -0.84 -7.72 3.39
CA SER A 79 -2.01 -8.15 2.63
C SER A 79 -2.20 -7.35 1.33
N GLN A 80 -1.96 -6.04 1.38
CA GLN A 80 -2.09 -5.16 0.22
C GLN A 80 -1.05 -5.48 -0.86
N LEU A 81 0.19 -5.73 -0.46
CA LEU A 81 1.24 -6.14 -1.38
C LEU A 81 0.88 -7.46 -2.08
N ILE A 82 0.41 -8.45 -1.32
CA ILE A 82 0.01 -9.74 -1.90
C ILE A 82 -1.17 -9.57 -2.88
N MET A 83 -2.20 -8.81 -2.48
CA MET A 83 -3.38 -8.56 -3.31
C MET A 83 -3.03 -7.82 -4.61
N SER A 84 -2.19 -6.79 -4.55
CA SER A 84 -1.80 -6.00 -5.72
C SER A 84 -0.97 -6.83 -6.71
N VAL A 85 0.02 -7.59 -6.22
CA VAL A 85 0.82 -8.48 -7.06
C VAL A 85 -0.06 -9.57 -7.70
N ALA A 86 -0.95 -10.19 -6.92
CA ALA A 86 -1.89 -11.18 -7.45
C ALA A 86 -2.77 -10.59 -8.56
N SER A 87 -3.29 -9.38 -8.36
CA SER A 87 -4.14 -8.68 -9.33
C SER A 87 -3.40 -8.43 -10.65
N ILE A 88 -2.16 -7.94 -10.58
CA ILE A 88 -1.33 -7.69 -11.77
C ILE A 88 -1.04 -9.02 -12.50
N CYS A 89 -0.62 -10.06 -11.77
CA CYS A 89 -0.30 -11.36 -12.36
C CYS A 89 -1.53 -12.02 -13.02
N LEU A 90 -2.70 -11.95 -12.38
CA LEU A 90 -3.95 -12.45 -12.95
C LEU A 90 -4.37 -11.64 -14.18
N GLY A 91 -4.23 -10.31 -14.15
CA GLY A 91 -4.52 -9.44 -15.29
C GLY A 91 -3.68 -9.80 -16.51
N ILE A 92 -2.37 -9.99 -16.31
CA ILE A 92 -1.45 -10.40 -17.37
C ILE A 92 -1.80 -11.79 -17.91
N LEU A 93 -2.09 -12.77 -17.04
CA LEU A 93 -2.50 -14.10 -17.48
C LEU A 93 -3.78 -14.06 -18.34
N ARG A 94 -4.77 -13.27 -17.93
CA ARG A 94 -6.04 -13.11 -18.67
C ARG A 94 -5.79 -12.47 -20.03
N LEU A 95 -4.93 -11.46 -20.09
CA LEU A 95 -4.56 -10.80 -21.32
C LEU A 95 -3.83 -11.74 -22.28
N SER A 96 -2.80 -12.46 -21.80
CA SER A 96 -2.07 -13.44 -22.62
C SER A 96 -2.99 -14.55 -23.13
N LYS A 97 -3.93 -15.03 -22.31
CA LYS A 97 -4.92 -16.03 -22.73
C LYS A 97 -5.88 -15.49 -23.79
N MET A 98 -6.36 -14.26 -23.66
CA MET A 98 -7.20 -13.66 -24.70
C MET A 98 -6.44 -13.44 -26.00
N ALA A 99 -5.18 -12.99 -25.91
CA ALA A 99 -4.32 -12.80 -27.08
C ALA A 99 -4.05 -14.13 -27.82
N SER A 100 -3.86 -15.24 -27.11
CA SER A 100 -3.64 -16.55 -27.74
C SER A 100 -4.88 -17.11 -28.43
N LEU A 101 -6.09 -16.71 -28.03
CA LEU A 101 -7.35 -17.15 -28.64
C LEU A 101 -7.75 -16.33 -29.89
N LEU A 102 -7.14 -15.15 -30.05
CA LEU A 102 -7.37 -14.28 -31.19
C LEU A 102 -7.10 -14.95 -32.56
N PRO A 103 -5.95 -15.62 -32.80
CA PRO A 103 -5.70 -16.29 -34.08
C PRO A 103 -6.72 -17.39 -34.36
N ASP A 104 -7.14 -18.16 -33.35
CA ASP A 104 -8.16 -19.21 -33.49
C ASP A 104 -9.51 -18.62 -33.92
N ALA A 105 -9.91 -17.50 -33.31
CA ALA A 105 -11.14 -16.80 -33.67
C ALA A 105 -11.08 -16.25 -35.11
N ILE A 106 -9.95 -15.66 -35.51
CA ILE A 106 -9.76 -15.15 -36.89
C ILE A 106 -9.75 -16.30 -37.90
N PHE A 107 -9.16 -17.44 -37.55
CA PHE A 107 -9.14 -18.63 -38.39
C PHE A 107 -10.54 -19.22 -38.61
N GLN A 108 -11.37 -19.26 -37.57
CA GLN A 108 -12.75 -19.76 -37.61
C GLN A 108 -13.73 -18.82 -38.34
N CYS A 109 -13.34 -17.57 -38.62
CA CYS A 109 -14.15 -16.69 -39.45
C CYS A 109 -14.38 -17.29 -40.85
N LYS A 110 -15.48 -16.91 -41.52
CA LYS A 110 -15.81 -17.40 -42.87
C LYS A 110 -14.95 -16.75 -43.98
N TRP A 111 -13.65 -16.55 -43.73
CA TRP A 111 -12.73 -15.87 -44.65
C TRP A 111 -12.44 -16.68 -45.92
N ILE A 112 -12.61 -18.01 -45.86
CA ILE A 112 -12.51 -18.92 -47.01
C ILE A 112 -13.60 -18.65 -48.05
N ASN A 113 -14.80 -18.25 -47.60
CA ASN A 113 -15.98 -18.05 -48.45
C ASN A 113 -16.00 -16.72 -49.22
N LEU A 114 -14.90 -15.94 -49.15
CA LEU A 114 -14.76 -14.70 -49.92
C LEU A 114 -14.59 -14.99 -51.42
N GLU A 115 -15.31 -14.20 -52.23
CA GLU A 115 -15.27 -14.23 -53.69
C GLU A 115 -13.86 -13.99 -54.26
N SER A 116 -13.58 -14.55 -55.45
CA SER A 116 -12.29 -14.50 -56.15
C SER A 116 -11.73 -13.09 -56.36
N LYS A 117 -12.60 -12.07 -56.35
CA LYS A 117 -12.26 -10.65 -56.52
C LYS A 117 -11.52 -10.05 -55.32
N GLN A 118 -11.53 -10.71 -54.16
CA GLN A 118 -10.95 -10.22 -52.89
C GLN A 118 -9.69 -11.00 -52.46
N LEU A 119 -8.89 -11.47 -53.42
CA LEU A 119 -7.65 -12.24 -53.16
C LEU A 119 -6.65 -11.51 -52.24
N GLN A 120 -6.58 -10.18 -52.33
CA GLN A 120 -5.73 -9.36 -51.45
C GLN A 120 -6.18 -9.48 -49.98
N LEU A 121 -7.49 -9.44 -49.72
CA LEU A 121 -8.04 -9.53 -48.36
C LEU A 121 -7.73 -10.88 -47.70
N LYS A 122 -7.71 -11.98 -48.48
CA LYS A 122 -7.32 -13.32 -47.97
C LYS A 122 -5.85 -13.34 -47.54
N LYS A 123 -4.96 -12.68 -48.30
CA LYS A 123 -3.55 -12.56 -47.94
C LYS A 123 -3.38 -11.69 -46.69
N ASP A 124 -4.09 -10.58 -46.63
CA ASP A 124 -4.05 -9.67 -45.48
C ASP A 124 -4.52 -10.37 -44.19
N ILE A 125 -5.60 -11.15 -44.24
CA ILE A 125 -6.07 -11.95 -43.09
C ILE A 125 -5.02 -12.98 -42.67
N ALA A 126 -4.36 -13.66 -43.61
CA ALA A 126 -3.28 -14.59 -43.30
C ALA A 126 -2.09 -13.89 -42.60
N PHE A 127 -1.72 -12.69 -43.04
CA PHE A 127 -0.71 -11.86 -42.36
C PHE A 127 -1.14 -11.46 -40.94
N VAL A 128 -2.42 -11.15 -40.73
CA VAL A 128 -2.97 -10.83 -39.41
C VAL A 128 -2.91 -12.05 -38.48
N ILE A 129 -3.27 -13.25 -38.95
CA ILE A 129 -3.16 -14.49 -38.16
C ILE A 129 -1.70 -14.77 -37.78
N GLN A 130 -0.76 -14.58 -38.72
CA GLN A 130 0.67 -14.77 -38.47
C GLN A 130 1.22 -13.79 -37.43
N HIS A 131 0.78 -12.53 -37.46
CA HIS A 131 1.16 -11.54 -36.45
C HIS A 131 0.47 -11.78 -35.10
N ALA A 132 -0.77 -12.23 -35.09
CA ALA A 132 -1.53 -12.51 -33.86
C ALA A 132 -0.92 -13.65 -33.02
N HIS A 133 -0.14 -14.56 -33.63
CA HIS A 133 0.59 -15.60 -32.91
C HIS A 133 1.80 -15.08 -32.10
N ARG A 134 2.24 -13.83 -32.29
CA ARG A 134 3.21 -13.21 -31.37
C ARG A 134 2.50 -12.78 -30.08
N ILE A 135 2.40 -13.71 -29.13
CA ILE A 135 1.84 -13.41 -27.80
C ILE A 135 2.72 -12.36 -27.12
N PRO A 136 2.14 -11.27 -26.59
CA PRO A 136 2.90 -10.25 -25.87
C PRO A 136 3.50 -10.84 -24.59
N GLN A 137 4.83 -10.82 -24.51
CA GLN A 137 5.56 -11.14 -23.29
C GLN A 137 5.71 -9.86 -22.46
N PHE A 138 5.19 -9.89 -21.24
CA PHE A 138 5.32 -8.77 -20.31
C PHE A 138 6.57 -8.98 -19.46
N ASN A 139 7.63 -8.27 -19.80
CA ASN A 139 8.90 -8.36 -19.08
C ASN A 139 9.04 -7.13 -18.17
N ALA A 140 9.26 -7.36 -16.88
CA ALA A 140 9.40 -6.29 -15.90
C ALA A 140 10.80 -5.69 -15.98
N TYR A 141 10.94 -4.59 -16.73
CA TYR A 141 12.22 -3.87 -16.89
C TYR A 141 13.39 -4.80 -17.28
N ASN A 142 13.09 -5.87 -18.02
CA ASN A 142 14.03 -6.92 -18.45
C ASN A 142 14.68 -7.75 -17.31
N LEU A 143 14.15 -7.68 -16.08
CA LEU A 143 14.64 -8.43 -14.92
C LEU A 143 13.89 -9.76 -14.72
N TYR A 144 12.60 -9.81 -15.05
CA TYR A 144 11.78 -11.01 -14.91
C TYR A 144 10.53 -11.00 -15.81
N ASP A 145 10.24 -12.15 -16.42
CA ASP A 145 8.98 -12.36 -17.13
C ASP A 145 7.81 -12.38 -16.14
N MET A 146 6.81 -11.52 -16.35
CA MET A 146 5.60 -11.49 -15.55
C MET A 146 4.68 -12.66 -15.95
N ASN A 147 4.92 -13.82 -15.34
CA ASN A 147 4.07 -15.01 -15.46
C ASN A 147 3.70 -15.56 -14.08
N MET A 148 2.94 -16.66 -14.03
CA MET A 148 2.56 -17.30 -12.77
C MET A 148 3.76 -17.77 -11.93
N THR A 149 4.90 -18.08 -12.55
CA THR A 149 6.15 -18.39 -11.85
C THR A 149 6.66 -17.20 -11.05
N SER A 150 6.53 -15.98 -11.59
CA SER A 150 6.91 -14.75 -10.89
C SER A 150 5.97 -14.44 -9.72
N PHE A 151 4.66 -14.69 -9.86
CA PHE A 151 3.73 -14.62 -8.72
C PHE A 151 4.15 -15.56 -7.58
N VAL A 152 4.42 -16.83 -7.89
CA VAL A 152 4.84 -17.82 -6.89
C VAL A 152 6.18 -17.45 -6.25
N LYS A 153 7.11 -16.86 -7.00
CA LYS A 153 8.38 -16.34 -6.45
C LYS A 153 8.14 -15.21 -5.45
N VAL A 154 7.31 -14.23 -5.80
CA VAL A 154 6.96 -13.12 -4.89
C VAL A 154 6.23 -13.63 -3.65
N LEU A 155 5.29 -14.55 -3.83
CA LEU A 155 4.54 -15.16 -2.74
C LEU A 155 5.47 -15.94 -1.78
N LYS A 156 6.39 -16.75 -2.32
CA LYS A 156 7.40 -17.48 -1.53
C LYS A 156 8.32 -16.53 -0.76
N LEU A 157 8.73 -15.44 -1.38
CA LEU A 157 9.53 -14.41 -0.72
C LEU A 157 8.76 -13.78 0.45
N ALA A 158 7.48 -13.41 0.24
CA ALA A 158 6.63 -12.83 1.28
C ALA A 158 6.44 -13.79 2.47
N PHE A 159 6.15 -15.06 2.20
CA PHE A 159 6.04 -16.08 3.26
C PHE A 159 7.37 -16.33 3.98
N SER A 160 8.49 -16.32 3.27
CA SER A 160 9.81 -16.46 3.87
C SER A 160 10.10 -15.31 4.85
N VAL A 161 9.89 -14.06 4.41
CA VAL A 161 10.05 -12.86 5.25
C VAL A 161 9.13 -12.91 6.47
N TYR A 162 7.85 -13.27 6.28
CA TYR A 162 6.89 -13.41 7.38
C TYR A 162 7.31 -14.50 8.38
N THR A 163 7.79 -15.64 7.88
CA THR A 163 8.25 -16.75 8.74
C THR A 163 9.48 -16.34 9.55
N VAL A 164 10.41 -15.60 8.95
CA VAL A 164 11.58 -15.05 9.67
C VAL A 164 11.13 -14.07 10.75
N LEU A 165 10.29 -13.08 10.42
CA LEU A 165 9.81 -12.10 11.40
C LEU A 165 9.06 -12.77 12.56
N SER A 166 8.14 -13.70 12.26
CA SER A 166 7.39 -14.42 13.30
C SER A 166 8.28 -15.36 14.14
N SER A 167 9.39 -15.85 13.59
CA SER A 167 10.38 -16.62 14.37
C SER A 167 11.22 -15.75 15.31
N LEU A 168 11.41 -14.48 14.97
CA LEU A 168 12.12 -13.51 15.82
C LEU A 168 11.22 -12.99 16.93
N GLU A 169 9.95 -12.72 16.65
CA GLU A 169 8.96 -12.26 17.63
C GLU A 169 8.70 -13.30 18.74
N LYS A 170 8.75 -14.60 18.43
CA LYS A 170 8.62 -15.67 19.44
C LYS A 170 9.84 -15.85 20.36
N LYS A 171 10.90 -15.10 20.13
CA LYS A 171 12.20 -15.28 20.81
C LYS A 171 12.47 -14.23 21.90
N GLU A 172 11.58 -13.25 22.07
CA GLU A 172 11.48 -12.36 23.25
C GLU A 172 10.38 -12.87 24.20
#